data_AF-A0A9R1H7G7-F1
#
_entry.id   AF-A0A9R1H7G7-F1
#
_cell.length_a   1.000
_cell.length_b   1.000
_cell.length_c   1.000
_cell.angle_alpha   90.00
_cell.angle_beta   90.00
_cell.angle_gamma   90.00
#
_symmetry.space_group_name_H-M   'P 1'
#
loop_
_entity.id
_entity.type
_entity.pdbx_description
1 polymer ?
#
loop_
_entity_poly.entity_id
_entity_poly.type
_entity_poly.pdbx_seq_one_letter_code
_entity_poly.pdbx_strand_id
1 'polypeptide(L)'
;MAPRGGYTVEGGSSITSMDLGHGSVESGESLQPEHRIVDEPSKDILDPEFYGIDTSSAHRCIHGMHPAKKVAFVYAATGRRFLGCPLSGDDMCHWFLWIDEPWGPVLSRSIKNLWDQTSRVADRAAMLETKKKEMEHAYLDLWTERSNMEIEHEQVVNGLKNRLVDNEIKMSRRLDFHIKLCVASISSAVTLASVLAYVLSTLT
;
A
#
# COMPACT_ATOMS: atom_id res chain seq x y z
N MET A 1 25.96 -12.47 -30.01
CA MET A 1 26.71 -11.32 -30.57
C MET A 1 25.72 -10.42 -31.29
N ALA A 2 25.61 -9.16 -30.87
CA ALA A 2 24.89 -8.09 -31.57
C ALA A 2 25.67 -7.66 -32.85
N PRO A 3 25.12 -6.84 -33.77
CA PRO A 3 24.91 -5.39 -33.55
C PRO A 3 23.53 -4.89 -34.06
N ARG A 4 22.86 -3.95 -33.35
CA ARG A 4 22.98 -2.46 -33.39
C ARG A 4 22.55 -1.78 -34.71
N GLY A 5 21.39 -1.14 -34.65
CA GLY A 5 21.27 0.33 -34.72
C GLY A 5 20.94 0.97 -36.07
N GLY A 6 19.96 1.88 -36.05
CA GLY A 6 19.85 3.00 -37.00
C GLY A 6 18.49 3.14 -37.67
N TYR A 7 17.62 4.00 -37.15
CA TYR A 7 16.66 4.70 -37.99
C TYR A 7 16.67 6.20 -37.68
N THR A 8 16.36 6.93 -38.73
CA THR A 8 16.83 8.24 -39.14
C THR A 8 15.90 9.36 -38.71
N VAL A 9 16.48 10.54 -38.52
CA VAL A 9 15.83 11.86 -38.49
C VAL A 9 15.44 12.25 -39.90
N GLU A 10 14.21 12.74 -40.10
CA GLU A 10 13.73 13.87 -40.95
C GLU A 10 12.31 14.17 -40.46
N GLY A 11 11.76 15.37 -40.32
CA GLY A 11 11.95 16.65 -41.00
C GLY A 11 10.52 17.20 -41.19
N GLY A 12 10.21 18.40 -40.67
CA GLY A 12 8.84 18.93 -40.77
C GLY A 12 8.62 20.23 -40.01
N SER A 13 9.13 21.32 -40.58
CA SER A 13 8.95 22.71 -40.14
C SER A 13 7.59 23.26 -40.60
N SER A 14 6.95 24.11 -39.80
CA SER A 14 6.02 25.12 -40.30
C SER A 14 6.05 26.36 -39.40
N ILE A 15 6.42 27.45 -40.05
CA ILE A 15 6.61 28.81 -39.58
C ILE A 15 5.48 29.66 -40.15
N THR A 16 4.84 30.48 -39.34
CA THR A 16 4.08 31.65 -39.79
C THR A 16 4.37 32.85 -38.89
N SER A 17 5.18 33.77 -39.42
CA SER A 17 5.22 35.22 -39.16
C SER A 17 3.89 35.85 -39.60
N MET A 18 3.43 37.05 -39.23
CA MET A 18 3.93 38.29 -38.59
C MET A 18 2.67 39.04 -38.10
N ASP A 19 2.76 39.90 -37.08
CA ASP A 19 2.51 41.34 -37.29
C ASP A 19 2.87 42.20 -36.08
N LEU A 20 3.51 43.32 -36.41
CA LEU A 20 3.98 44.38 -35.52
C LEU A 20 2.89 45.43 -35.34
N GLY A 21 2.61 45.80 -34.10
CA GLY A 21 1.84 47.00 -33.75
C GLY A 21 2.55 47.75 -32.63
N HIS A 22 3.27 48.81 -32.99
CA HIS A 22 3.84 49.80 -32.07
C HIS A 22 2.72 50.75 -31.61
N GLY A 23 2.55 50.95 -30.31
CA GLY A 23 1.63 51.93 -29.72
C GLY A 23 2.00 52.25 -28.28
N SER A 24 2.24 53.53 -28.03
CA SER A 24 2.81 54.21 -26.87
C SER A 24 2.50 53.71 -25.45
N VAL A 25 3.56 53.81 -24.63
CA VAL A 25 3.60 54.17 -23.20
C VAL A 25 2.33 54.80 -22.64
N GLU A 26 1.83 54.22 -21.55
CA GLU A 26 1.36 54.97 -20.38
C GLU A 26 1.46 54.13 -19.11
N SER A 27 2.14 54.72 -18.13
CA SER A 27 2.32 54.38 -16.72
C SER A 27 1.19 53.59 -16.07
N GLY A 28 1.59 52.54 -15.35
CA GLY A 28 0.74 51.87 -14.37
C GLY A 28 1.46 50.72 -13.69
N GLU A 29 2.73 50.90 -13.31
CA GLU A 29 3.45 49.94 -12.47
C GLU A 29 2.85 49.99 -11.06
N SER A 30 1.70 49.32 -10.92
CA SER A 30 1.12 49.01 -9.63
C SER A 30 2.02 47.95 -9.01
N LEU A 31 3.02 48.43 -8.25
CA LEU A 31 3.73 47.64 -7.26
C LEU A 31 2.69 47.06 -6.31
N GLN A 32 2.16 45.89 -6.66
CA GLN A 32 1.54 45.01 -5.68
C GLN A 32 2.63 44.75 -4.65
N PRO A 33 2.40 45.06 -3.36
CA PRO A 33 3.31 44.61 -2.33
C PRO A 33 3.27 43.09 -2.42
N GLU A 34 4.32 42.51 -2.99
CA GLU A 34 4.67 41.13 -2.78
C GLU A 34 4.54 40.90 -1.27
N HIS A 35 3.49 40.17 -0.90
CA HIS A 35 3.16 39.86 0.47
C HIS A 35 4.35 39.06 0.97
N ARG A 36 5.33 39.75 1.55
CA ARG A 36 6.46 39.16 2.25
C ARG A 36 5.78 38.44 3.40
N ILE A 37 5.49 37.15 3.18
CA ILE A 37 5.17 36.22 4.25
C ILE A 37 6.38 36.35 5.16
N VAL A 38 6.23 37.13 6.22
CA VAL A 38 7.23 37.16 7.28
C VAL A 38 7.15 35.76 7.81
N ASP A 39 8.18 34.94 7.51
CA ASP A 39 8.28 33.56 7.96
C ASP A 39 8.20 33.57 9.48
N GLU A 40 7.01 33.48 10.06
CA GLU A 40 6.82 33.39 11.49
C GLU A 40 7.37 32.01 11.91
N PRO A 41 8.34 31.95 12.84
CA PRO A 41 8.92 30.69 13.24
C PRO A 41 7.92 29.89 14.08
N SER A 42 7.17 29.00 13.41
CA SER A 42 6.20 28.10 14.06
C SER A 42 6.84 26.90 14.78
N LYS A 43 8.11 26.60 14.44
CA LYS A 43 8.88 25.51 15.04
C LYS A 43 10.30 25.97 15.34
N ASP A 44 10.80 25.57 16.50
CA ASP A 44 12.17 25.80 16.94
C ASP A 44 12.87 24.49 17.31
N ILE A 45 14.20 24.54 17.32
CA ILE A 45 15.09 23.47 17.77
C ILE A 45 15.95 23.98 18.92
N LEU A 46 16.39 23.04 19.76
CA LEU A 46 17.33 23.33 20.86
C LEU A 46 18.74 23.50 20.31
N ASP A 47 19.35 24.63 20.65
CA ASP A 47 20.75 24.91 20.40
C ASP A 47 21.49 25.08 21.74
N PRO A 48 22.45 24.20 22.08
CA PRO A 48 23.24 24.32 23.31
C PRO A 48 24.01 25.63 23.46
N GLU A 49 24.31 26.31 22.35
CA GLU A 49 25.04 27.59 22.34
C GLU A 49 24.09 28.80 22.35
N PHE A 50 22.81 28.59 22.05
CA PHE A 50 21.82 29.66 21.94
C PHE A 50 20.45 29.27 22.52
N TYR A 51 20.35 29.26 23.85
CA TYR A 51 19.13 28.93 24.59
C TYR A 51 18.92 29.80 25.84
N GLY A 52 17.74 29.66 26.45
CA GLY A 52 17.39 30.31 27.72
C GLY A 52 16.70 31.65 27.58
N ILE A 53 16.38 32.28 28.71
CA ILE A 53 15.70 33.59 28.76
C ILE A 53 16.73 34.71 28.55
N ASP A 54 16.42 35.63 27.63
CA ASP A 54 17.20 36.83 27.43
C ASP A 54 16.74 37.94 28.39
N THR A 55 17.34 37.95 29.57
CA THR A 55 17.11 38.99 30.60
C THR A 55 17.79 40.31 30.28
N SER A 56 18.72 40.33 29.31
CA SER A 56 19.43 41.54 28.89
C SER A 56 18.62 42.38 27.89
N SER A 57 17.68 41.75 27.19
CA SER A 57 16.81 42.41 26.24
C SER A 57 15.77 43.29 26.92
N ALA A 58 15.61 44.51 26.43
CA ALA A 58 14.52 45.40 26.82
C ALA A 58 13.15 44.94 26.29
N HIS A 59 13.14 43.98 25.36
CA HIS A 59 11.91 43.48 24.76
C HIS A 59 11.09 42.61 25.72
N ARG A 60 9.79 42.57 25.46
CA ARG A 60 8.82 41.73 26.17
C ARG A 60 7.88 41.10 25.16
N CYS A 61 7.49 39.86 25.40
CA CYS A 61 6.38 39.26 24.65
C CYS A 61 5.04 39.89 25.08
N ILE A 62 3.94 39.48 24.45
CA ILE A 62 2.59 40.00 24.75
C ILE A 62 2.18 39.73 26.21
N HIS A 63 2.73 38.69 26.84
CA HIS A 63 2.51 38.38 28.26
C HIS A 63 3.35 39.24 29.22
N GLY A 64 4.17 40.16 28.72
CA GLY A 64 5.05 40.99 29.57
C GLY A 64 6.27 40.23 30.12
N MET A 65 6.59 39.05 29.59
CA MET A 65 7.75 38.24 29.99
C MET A 65 8.99 38.56 29.15
N HIS A 66 10.18 38.34 29.72
CA HIS A 66 11.43 38.37 28.94
C HIS A 66 11.42 37.26 27.89
N PRO A 67 11.89 37.55 26.67
CA PRO A 67 11.84 36.58 25.59
C PRO A 67 12.86 35.45 25.76
N ALA A 68 12.59 34.30 25.15
CA ALA A 68 13.51 33.18 25.07
C ALA A 68 14.34 33.24 23.78
N LYS A 69 15.60 32.82 23.87
CA LYS A 69 16.50 32.56 22.76
C LYS A 69 16.10 31.24 22.09
N LYS A 70 15.77 31.30 20.80
CA LYS A 70 15.29 30.15 20.02
C LYS A 70 15.98 30.12 18.64
N VAL A 71 16.07 28.92 18.07
CA VAL A 71 16.59 28.70 16.72
C VAL A 71 15.48 28.12 15.86
N ALA A 72 15.16 28.79 14.76
CA ALA A 72 14.07 28.38 13.89
C ALA A 72 14.38 27.07 13.17
N PHE A 73 13.36 26.22 13.05
CA PHE A 73 13.42 24.99 12.27
C PHE A 73 12.22 24.93 11.32
N VAL A 74 12.18 25.91 10.42
CA VAL A 74 11.11 26.03 9.43
C VAL A 74 11.68 26.50 8.10
N TYR A 75 11.49 25.68 7.07
CA TYR A 75 11.73 25.99 5.66
C TYR A 75 12.95 26.90 5.43
N ALA A 76 12.74 28.08 4.81
CA ALA A 76 13.78 29.03 4.46
C ALA A 76 14.54 29.63 5.65
N ALA A 77 13.98 29.59 6.85
CA ALA A 77 14.53 30.21 8.05
C ALA A 77 15.24 29.21 8.97
N THR A 78 15.30 27.92 8.59
CA THR A 78 15.99 26.90 9.39
C THR A 78 17.41 27.35 9.76
N GLY A 79 17.72 27.25 11.05
CA GLY A 79 19.00 27.62 11.65
C GLY A 79 19.12 29.10 12.06
N ARG A 80 18.14 29.96 11.75
CA ARG A 80 18.19 31.38 12.13
C ARG A 80 17.78 31.57 13.58
N ARG A 81 18.50 32.43 14.30
CA ARG A 81 18.20 32.78 15.70
C ARG A 81 17.15 33.87 15.80
N PHE A 82 16.25 33.71 16.76
CA PHE A 82 15.24 34.68 17.10
C PHE A 82 14.97 34.73 18.60
N LEU A 83 14.43 35.86 19.04
CA LEU A 83 13.79 36.00 20.35
C LEU A 83 12.31 35.69 20.20
N GLY A 84 11.77 34.83 21.04
CA GLY A 84 10.34 34.46 21.01
C GLY A 84 9.71 34.45 22.40
N CYS A 85 8.40 34.19 22.45
CA CYS A 85 7.73 33.93 23.72
C CYS A 85 8.40 32.75 24.46
N PRO A 86 8.66 32.86 25.78
CA PRO A 86 9.24 31.78 26.57
C PRO A 86 8.26 30.64 26.85
N LEU A 87 6.96 30.88 26.64
CA LEU A 87 5.92 29.85 26.76
C LEU A 87 5.90 28.97 25.50
N SER A 88 5.31 27.79 25.63
CA SER A 88 5.20 26.76 24.58
C SER A 88 3.76 26.24 24.48
N GLY A 89 3.40 25.66 23.34
CA GLY A 89 2.04 25.14 23.11
C GLY A 89 1.01 26.26 22.98
N ASP A 90 -0.18 26.02 23.49
CA ASP A 90 -1.34 26.92 23.31
C ASP A 90 -1.20 28.27 24.06
N ASP A 91 -0.34 28.33 25.07
CA ASP A 91 -0.04 29.56 25.84
C ASP A 91 1.02 30.45 25.16
N MET A 92 1.58 30.01 24.03
CA MET A 92 2.59 30.76 23.29
C MET A 92 1.93 31.88 22.46
N CYS A 93 2.31 33.14 22.71
CA CYS A 93 1.89 34.24 21.84
C CYS A 93 2.79 34.36 20.60
N HIS A 94 2.27 34.98 19.54
CA HIS A 94 2.93 35.21 18.25
C HIS A 94 4.04 36.29 18.24
N TRP A 95 4.46 36.80 19.40
CA TRP A 95 5.55 37.78 19.43
C TRP A 95 6.89 37.10 19.16
N PHE A 96 7.64 37.64 18.19
CA PHE A 96 9.01 37.23 17.91
C PHE A 96 9.84 38.39 17.33
N LEU A 97 11.16 38.24 17.37
CA LEU A 97 12.13 39.15 16.77
C LEU A 97 13.32 38.37 16.20
N TRP A 98 13.60 38.53 14.92
CA TRP A 98 14.79 37.95 14.29
C TRP A 98 16.07 38.61 14.79
N ILE A 99 17.08 37.80 15.11
CA ILE A 99 18.43 38.27 15.46
C ILE A 99 19.33 38.19 14.24
N ASP A 100 19.26 37.06 13.53
CA ASP A 100 20.04 36.86 12.32
C ASP A 100 19.32 37.44 11.11
N GLU A 101 20.08 38.04 10.20
CA GLU A 101 19.57 38.44 8.89
C GLU A 101 19.04 37.23 8.10
N PRO A 102 18.17 37.46 7.10
CA PRO A 102 17.77 36.40 6.18
C PRO A 102 18.98 35.74 5.52
N TRP A 103 18.90 34.44 5.29
CA TRP A 103 19.93 33.74 4.54
C TRP A 103 20.07 34.33 3.14
N GLY A 104 21.31 34.40 2.66
CA GLY A 104 21.59 34.73 1.27
C GLY A 104 20.82 33.81 0.30
N PRO A 105 20.53 34.28 -0.93
CA PRO A 105 19.61 33.63 -1.84
C PRO A 105 20.02 32.19 -2.20
N VAL A 106 21.32 31.92 -2.28
CA VAL A 106 21.84 30.56 -2.54
C VAL A 106 21.50 29.62 -1.38
N LEU A 107 21.84 30.01 -0.14
CA LEU A 107 21.59 29.18 1.04
C LEU A 107 20.09 28.99 1.29
N SER A 108 19.29 30.06 1.17
CA SER A 108 17.83 29.96 1.29
C SER A 108 17.24 28.94 0.32
N ARG A 109 17.61 28.99 -0.97
CA ARG A 109 17.15 28.01 -1.97
C ARG A 109 17.61 26.59 -1.65
N SER A 110 18.86 26.43 -1.22
CA SER A 110 19.39 25.11 -0.86
C SER A 110 18.63 24.50 0.31
N ILE A 111 18.37 25.27 1.37
CA ILE A 111 17.60 24.81 2.53
C ILE A 111 16.16 24.43 2.11
N LYS A 112 15.48 25.28 1.34
CA LYS A 112 14.13 24.99 0.80
C LYS A 112 14.11 23.67 0.03
N ASN A 113 15.07 23.47 -0.87
CA ASN A 113 15.18 22.25 -1.65
C ASN A 113 15.41 21.00 -0.78
N LEU A 114 16.18 21.11 0.32
CA LEU A 114 16.36 20.01 1.27
C LEU A 114 15.06 19.65 2.01
N TRP A 115 14.28 20.65 2.41
CA TRP A 115 12.95 20.44 2.99
C TRP A 115 12.03 19.73 2.01
N ASP A 116 11.95 20.22 0.77
CA ASP A 116 11.08 19.64 -0.27
C ASP A 116 11.49 18.18 -0.59
N GLN A 117 12.79 17.89 -0.62
CA GLN A 117 13.29 16.53 -0.78
C GLN A 117 12.88 15.63 0.40
N THR A 118 13.00 16.13 1.62
CA THR A 118 12.64 15.37 2.83
C THR A 118 11.15 15.04 2.84
N SER A 119 10.29 16.01 2.51
CA SER A 119 8.84 15.81 2.37
C SER A 119 8.53 14.74 1.30
N ARG A 120 9.17 14.83 0.13
CA ARG A 120 9.02 13.83 -0.94
C ARG A 120 9.49 12.43 -0.53
N VAL A 121 10.52 12.32 0.30
CA VAL A 121 10.97 11.02 0.83
C VAL A 121 9.93 10.45 1.80
N ALA A 122 9.36 11.29 2.67
CA ALA A 122 8.28 10.88 3.57
C ALA A 122 7.04 10.39 2.78
N ASP A 123 6.64 11.12 1.73
CA ASP A 123 5.52 10.73 0.87
C ASP A 123 5.76 9.38 0.18
N ARG A 124 6.97 9.16 -0.35
CA ARG A 124 7.36 7.89 -0.98
C ARG A 124 7.36 6.74 0.02
N ALA A 125 7.85 6.98 1.24
CA ALA A 125 7.85 5.97 2.30
C ALA A 125 6.42 5.57 2.70
N ALA A 126 5.52 6.55 2.84
CA ALA A 126 4.11 6.30 3.12
C ALA A 126 3.44 5.50 1.98
N MET A 127 3.73 5.84 0.72
CA MET A 127 3.22 5.10 -0.43
C MET A 127 3.72 3.65 -0.46
N LEU A 128 5.01 3.43 -0.17
CA LEU A 128 5.60 2.09 -0.14
C LEU A 128 4.98 1.23 0.95
N GLU A 129 4.72 1.80 2.13
CA GLU A 129 4.06 1.09 3.23
C GLU A 129 2.62 0.70 2.86
N THR A 130 1.87 1.59 2.21
CA THR A 130 0.53 1.26 1.68
C THR A 130 0.60 0.13 0.66
N LYS A 131 1.53 0.19 -0.30
CA LYS A 131 1.71 -0.86 -1.32
C LYS A 131 2.11 -2.20 -0.70
N LYS A 132 2.94 -2.19 0.33
CA LYS A 132 3.30 -3.39 1.08
C LYS A 132 2.06 -4.02 1.73
N LYS A 133 1.22 -3.24 2.40
CA LYS A 133 -0.03 -3.74 3.01
C LYS A 133 -0.99 -4.30 1.96
N GLU A 134 -1.14 -3.62 0.82
CA GLU A 134 -1.95 -4.14 -0.30
C GLU A 134 -1.43 -5.50 -0.78
N MET A 135 -0.11 -5.65 -0.92
CA MET A 135 0.52 -6.90 -1.33
C MET A 135 0.35 -8.00 -0.28
N GLU A 136 0.49 -7.68 1.01
CA GLU A 136 0.27 -8.62 2.12
C GLU A 136 -1.19 -9.11 2.15
N HIS A 137 -2.14 -8.20 1.93
CA HIS A 137 -3.56 -8.56 1.84
C HIS A 137 -3.82 -9.48 0.64
N ALA A 138 -3.33 -9.11 -0.55
CA ALA A 138 -3.49 -9.93 -1.75
C ALA A 138 -2.85 -11.32 -1.59
N TYR A 139 -1.72 -11.42 -0.90
CA TYR A 139 -1.10 -12.71 -0.60
C TYR A 139 -2.00 -13.57 0.30
N LEU A 140 -2.60 -12.98 1.33
CA LEU A 140 -3.49 -13.69 2.25
C LEU A 140 -4.77 -14.17 1.56
N ASP A 141 -5.33 -13.34 0.67
CA ASP A 141 -6.50 -13.70 -0.15
C ASP A 141 -6.19 -14.92 -1.03
N LEU A 142 -5.07 -14.89 -1.76
CA LEU A 142 -4.63 -15.99 -2.61
C LEU A 142 -4.31 -17.27 -1.82
N TRP A 143 -3.71 -17.13 -0.64
CA TRP A 143 -3.45 -18.26 0.25
C TRP A 143 -4.75 -18.90 0.73
N THR A 144 -5.73 -18.08 1.11
CA THR A 144 -7.04 -18.54 1.55
C THR A 144 -7.80 -19.24 0.41
N GLU A 145 -7.80 -18.65 -0.78
CA GLU A 145 -8.40 -19.26 -1.97
C GLU A 145 -7.77 -20.62 -2.29
N ARG A 146 -6.43 -20.71 -2.26
CA ARG A 146 -5.72 -21.98 -2.43
C ARG A 146 -6.14 -23.01 -1.38
N SER A 147 -6.17 -22.62 -0.11
CA SER A 147 -6.56 -23.52 0.98
C SER A 147 -8.00 -24.02 0.81
N ASN A 148 -8.92 -23.16 0.38
CA ASN A 148 -10.30 -23.54 0.12
C ASN A 148 -10.40 -24.54 -1.05
N MET A 149 -9.68 -24.30 -2.15
CA MET A 149 -9.63 -25.23 -3.27
C MET A 149 -9.05 -26.60 -2.87
N GLU A 150 -8.04 -26.63 -2.00
CA GLU A 150 -7.47 -27.88 -1.49
C GLU A 150 -8.50 -28.68 -0.68
N ILE A 151 -9.27 -28.02 0.19
CA ILE A 151 -10.35 -28.63 0.97
C ILE A 151 -11.45 -29.15 0.04
N GLU A 152 -11.91 -28.35 -0.93
CA GLU A 152 -12.93 -28.76 -1.89
C GLU A 152 -12.47 -29.95 -2.74
N HIS A 153 -11.23 -29.91 -3.22
CA HIS A 153 -10.64 -31.02 -3.96
C HIS A 153 -10.62 -32.31 -3.12
N GLU A 154 -10.19 -32.22 -1.86
CA GLU A 154 -10.18 -33.38 -0.95
C GLU A 154 -11.59 -33.92 -0.69
N GLN A 155 -12.58 -33.04 -0.50
CA GLN A 155 -13.98 -33.43 -0.36
C GLN A 155 -14.50 -34.19 -1.59
N VAL A 156 -14.21 -33.69 -2.80
CA VAL A 156 -14.60 -34.36 -4.05
C VAL A 156 -13.92 -35.73 -4.16
N VAL A 157 -12.62 -35.81 -3.91
CA VAL A 157 -11.85 -37.07 -3.96
C VAL A 157 -12.42 -38.09 -2.96
N ASN A 158 -12.68 -37.68 -1.72
CA ASN A 158 -13.24 -38.56 -0.70
C ASN A 158 -14.67 -38.97 -1.04
N GLY A 159 -15.48 -38.07 -1.59
CA GLY A 159 -16.82 -38.38 -2.10
C GLY A 159 -16.78 -39.43 -3.21
N LEU A 160 -15.85 -39.33 -4.17
CA LEU A 160 -15.67 -40.31 -5.24
C LEU A 160 -15.20 -41.66 -4.70
N LYS A 161 -14.23 -41.67 -3.77
CA LYS A 161 -13.77 -42.91 -3.11
C LYS A 161 -14.92 -43.63 -2.42
N ASN A 162 -15.73 -42.91 -1.65
CA ASN A 162 -16.87 -43.49 -0.94
C ASN A 162 -17.91 -44.09 -1.91
N ARG A 163 -18.18 -43.39 -3.03
CA ARG A 163 -19.08 -43.91 -4.08
C ARG A 163 -18.52 -45.15 -4.78
N LEU A 164 -17.20 -45.22 -4.98
CA LEU A 164 -16.54 -46.38 -5.56
C LEU A 164 -16.72 -47.60 -4.64
N VAL A 165 -16.41 -47.43 -3.35
CA VAL A 165 -16.55 -48.49 -2.33
C VAL A 165 -18.01 -48.94 -2.20
N ASP A 166 -18.96 -48.02 -2.16
CA ASP A 166 -20.39 -48.37 -2.09
C ASP A 166 -20.85 -49.15 -3.32
N ASN A 167 -20.42 -48.74 -4.53
CA ASN A 167 -20.70 -49.47 -5.75
C ASN A 167 -20.09 -50.87 -5.74
N GLU A 168 -18.86 -51.02 -5.25
CA GLU A 168 -18.20 -52.33 -5.11
C GLU A 168 -18.97 -53.25 -4.15
N ILE A 169 -19.35 -52.75 -2.97
CA ILE A 169 -20.17 -53.47 -1.99
C ILE A 169 -21.51 -53.89 -2.62
N LYS A 170 -22.17 -52.99 -3.34
CA LYS A 170 -23.46 -53.25 -3.98
C LYS A 170 -23.35 -54.28 -5.10
N MET A 171 -22.30 -54.22 -5.92
CA MET A 171 -22.02 -55.22 -6.95
C MET A 171 -21.74 -56.59 -6.32
N SER A 172 -20.91 -56.64 -5.26
CA SER A 172 -20.59 -57.88 -4.56
C SER A 172 -21.84 -58.54 -3.95
N ARG A 173 -22.73 -57.75 -3.32
CA ARG A 173 -24.02 -58.25 -2.81
C ARG A 173 -24.94 -58.79 -3.91
N ARG A 174 -25.00 -58.12 -5.07
CA ARG A 174 -25.79 -58.61 -6.22
C ARG A 174 -25.24 -59.93 -6.75
N LEU A 175 -23.92 -60.03 -6.86
CA LEU A 175 -23.26 -61.24 -7.31
C LEU A 175 -23.51 -62.41 -6.34
N ASP A 176 -23.35 -62.19 -5.04
CA ASP A 176 -23.65 -63.19 -4.00
C ASP A 176 -25.11 -63.65 -4.04
N PHE A 177 -26.05 -62.71 -4.23
CA PHE A 177 -27.47 -63.05 -4.39
C PHE A 177 -27.72 -63.96 -5.60
N HIS A 178 -27.16 -63.62 -6.76
CA HIS A 178 -27.30 -64.44 -7.97
C HIS A 178 -26.62 -65.80 -7.84
N ILE A 179 -25.46 -65.88 -7.19
CA ILE A 179 -24.78 -67.15 -6.89
C ILE A 179 -25.67 -68.03 -6.02
N LYS A 180 -26.22 -67.51 -4.92
CA LYS A 180 -27.12 -68.24 -4.03
C LYS A 180 -28.37 -68.75 -4.76
N LEU A 181 -28.95 -67.92 -5.65
CA LEU A 181 -30.10 -68.32 -6.44
C LEU A 181 -29.78 -69.46 -7.42
N CYS A 182 -28.62 -69.41 -8.09
CA CYS A 182 -28.17 -70.49 -8.97
C CYS A 182 -27.94 -71.79 -8.18
N VAL A 183 -27.27 -71.72 -7.03
CA VAL A 183 -27.02 -72.87 -6.16
C VAL A 183 -28.32 -73.51 -5.67
N ALA A 184 -29.29 -72.71 -5.25
CA ALA A 184 -30.61 -73.21 -4.84
C ALA A 184 -31.35 -73.89 -5.99
N SER A 185 -31.32 -73.31 -7.20
CA SER A 185 -31.92 -73.90 -8.39
C SER A 185 -31.27 -75.24 -8.76
N ILE A 186 -29.93 -75.30 -8.79
CA ILE A 186 -29.19 -76.53 -9.10
C ILE A 186 -29.48 -77.61 -8.05
N SER A 187 -29.46 -77.25 -6.76
CA SER A 187 -29.79 -78.18 -5.67
C SER A 187 -31.20 -78.76 -5.82
N SER A 188 -32.20 -77.92 -6.13
CA SER A 188 -33.57 -78.39 -6.36
C SER A 188 -33.70 -79.31 -7.58
N ALA A 189 -32.94 -79.06 -8.65
CA ALA A 189 -32.94 -79.93 -9.82
C ALA A 189 -32.30 -81.30 -9.52
N VAL A 190 -31.20 -81.31 -8.76
CA VAL A 190 -30.52 -82.54 -8.33
C VAL A 190 -31.40 -83.37 -7.41
N THR A 191 -32.11 -82.75 -6.46
CA THR A 191 -33.03 -83.49 -5.58
C THR A 191 -34.21 -84.06 -6.35
N LEU A 192 -34.82 -83.31 -7.28
CA LEU A 192 -35.88 -83.83 -8.15
C LEU A 192 -35.42 -85.00 -9.02
N ALA A 193 -34.25 -84.90 -9.65
CA ALA A 193 -33.67 -85.98 -10.44
C ALA A 193 -33.42 -87.24 -9.59
N SER A 194 -32.92 -87.07 -8.36
CA SER A 194 -32.69 -88.17 -7.42
C SER A 194 -33.99 -88.88 -7.02
N VAL A 195 -35.05 -88.11 -6.74
CA VAL A 195 -36.38 -88.67 -6.42
C VAL A 195 -36.96 -89.42 -7.61
N LEU A 196 -36.89 -88.86 -8.83
CA LEU A 196 -37.36 -89.53 -10.04
C LEU A 196 -36.61 -90.84 -10.29
N ALA A 197 -35.28 -90.85 -10.14
CA ALA A 197 -34.48 -92.07 -10.27
C ALA A 197 -34.89 -93.14 -9.25
N TYR A 198 -35.16 -92.73 -8.00
CA TYR A 198 -35.64 -93.64 -6.96
C TYR A 198 -37.01 -94.23 -7.29
N VAL A 199 -37.99 -93.41 -7.68
CA VAL A 199 -39.35 -93.87 -8.05
C VAL A 199 -39.31 -94.83 -9.24
N LEU A 200 -38.53 -94.52 -10.27
CA LEU A 200 -38.36 -95.40 -11.43
C LEU A 200 -37.76 -96.75 -11.04
N SER A 201 -36.78 -96.76 -10.12
CA SER A 201 -36.14 -97.99 -9.62
C SER A 201 -37.09 -98.87 -8.80
N THR A 202 -38.14 -98.30 -8.20
CA THR A 202 -39.15 -99.06 -7.43
C THR A 202 -40.30 -99.62 -8.28
N LEU A 203 -40.43 -99.18 -9.54
CA LEU A 203 -41.50 -99.58 -10.47
C LEU A 203 -41.07 -100.68 -11.47
N THR A 204 -39.79 -101.05 -11.48
CA THR A 204 -39.19 -102.14 -12.27
C THR A 204 -38.91 -103.35 -11.40
#